data_AF-A0A926EM14-F1
#
_entry.id   AF-A0A926EM14-F1
#
_cell.length_a   1.000
_cell.length_b   1.000
_cell.length_c   1.000
_cell.angle_alpha   90.00
_cell.angle_beta   90.00
_cell.angle_gamma   90.00
#
_symmetry.space_group_name_H-M   'P 1'
#
loop_
_entity.id
_entity.type
_entity.pdbx_description
1 polymer ?
#
loop_
_entity_poly.entity_id
_entity_poly.type
_entity_poly.pdbx_seq_one_letter_code
_entity_poly.pdbx_strand_id
1 'polypeptide(L)'
;MELESIGRNIRKFRLMRNLRQEDLAEMAGLSINYVGALERGEKIPSLETFIVLLNALEVSSDMVLSSLLVEKHQADASRLMDRMQNLPAYDIERILAVVDVLIQYSSMDQE
;
A
#
# COMPACT_ATOMS: atom_id res chain seq x y z
N MET A 1 -12.07 -5.98 -16.01
CA MET A 1 -11.08 -5.50 -15.03
C MET A 1 -11.76 -4.43 -14.20
N GLU A 2 -12.03 -4.67 -12.92
CA GLU A 2 -12.70 -3.67 -12.07
C GLU A 2 -11.73 -2.54 -11.72
N LEU A 3 -11.53 -1.61 -12.66
CA LEU A 3 -10.75 -0.37 -12.49
C LEU A 3 -11.32 0.54 -11.40
N GLU A 4 -12.59 0.33 -11.02
CA GLU A 4 -13.20 0.93 -9.83
C GLU A 4 -12.39 0.69 -8.55
N SER A 5 -11.56 -0.36 -8.49
CA SER A 5 -10.78 -0.71 -7.31
C SER A 5 -9.64 0.28 -6.98
N ILE A 6 -8.86 0.77 -7.96
CA ILE A 6 -7.70 1.66 -7.70
C ILE A 6 -8.19 3.00 -7.19
N GLY A 7 -9.18 3.59 -7.86
CA GLY A 7 -9.82 4.83 -7.43
C GLY A 7 -10.44 4.72 -6.04
N ARG A 8 -11.13 3.62 -5.74
CA ARG A 8 -11.68 3.33 -4.41
C ARG A 8 -10.58 3.21 -3.34
N ASN A 9 -9.46 2.55 -3.65
CA ASN A 9 -8.34 2.40 -2.71
C ASN A 9 -7.64 3.75 -2.45
N ILE A 10 -7.43 4.57 -3.48
CA ILE A 10 -6.91 5.93 -3.32
C ILE A 10 -7.82 6.76 -2.42
N ARG A 11 -9.14 6.71 -2.66
CA ARG A 11 -10.14 7.36 -1.79
C ARG A 11 -10.07 6.86 -0.35
N LYS A 12 -9.95 5.54 -0.16
CA LYS A 12 -9.85 4.92 1.16
C LYS A 12 -8.64 5.47 1.91
N PHE A 13 -7.45 5.46 1.31
CA PHE A 13 -6.23 5.96 1.97
C PHE A 13 -6.25 7.47 2.19
N ARG A 14 -6.83 8.24 1.27
CA ARG A 14 -7.06 9.69 1.47
C ARG A 14 -7.91 9.95 2.72
N LEU A 15 -9.03 9.24 2.86
CA LEU A 15 -9.92 9.38 4.01
C LEU A 15 -9.26 8.90 5.32
N MET A 16 -8.46 7.82 5.29
CA MET A 16 -7.70 7.38 6.46
C MET A 16 -6.71 8.43 6.96
N ARG A 17 -6.24 9.32 6.08
CA ARG A 17 -5.39 10.46 6.41
C ARG A 17 -6.13 11.75 6.70
N ASN A 18 -7.47 11.72 6.78
CA ASN A 18 -8.32 12.89 6.99
C ASN A 18 -8.14 14.01 5.94
N LEU A 19 -7.72 13.66 4.72
CA LEU A 19 -7.52 14.61 3.64
C LEU A 19 -8.82 14.84 2.85
N ARG A 20 -9.08 16.07 2.44
CA ARG A 20 -10.06 16.45 1.40
C ARG A 20 -9.50 16.12 0.02
N GLN A 21 -10.36 16.07 -1.00
CA GLN A 21 -9.90 15.92 -2.39
C GLN A 21 -9.00 17.09 -2.81
N GLU A 22 -9.27 18.28 -2.27
CA GLU A 22 -8.46 19.49 -2.43
C GLU A 22 -7.05 19.30 -1.89
N ASP A 23 -6.92 18.81 -0.66
CA ASP A 23 -5.61 18.56 -0.04
C ASP A 23 -4.78 17.57 -0.87
N LEU A 24 -5.37 16.44 -1.29
CA LEU A 24 -4.65 15.46 -2.11
C LEU A 24 -4.28 16.03 -3.48
N ALA A 25 -5.16 16.83 -4.10
CA ALA A 25 -4.90 17.46 -5.38
C ALA A 25 -3.70 18.41 -5.29
N GLU A 26 -3.65 19.24 -4.24
CA GLU A 26 -2.53 20.15 -3.97
C GLU A 26 -1.23 19.38 -3.75
N MET A 27 -1.25 18.38 -2.86
CA MET A 27 -0.06 17.56 -2.54
C MET A 27 0.48 16.79 -3.75
N ALA A 28 -0.40 16.35 -4.66
CA ALA A 28 -0.03 15.59 -5.85
C ALA A 28 0.21 16.46 -7.10
N GLY A 29 0.02 17.79 -7.01
CA GLY A 29 0.12 18.68 -8.18
C GLY A 29 -0.93 18.38 -9.26
N LEU A 30 -2.12 17.93 -8.86
CA LEU A 30 -3.24 17.56 -9.73
C LEU A 30 -4.40 18.54 -9.59
N SER A 31 -5.35 18.50 -10.52
CA SER A 31 -6.61 19.23 -10.33
C SER A 31 -7.58 18.44 -9.45
N ILE A 32 -8.36 19.16 -8.63
CA ILE A 32 -9.40 18.59 -7.75
C ILE A 32 -10.38 17.73 -8.57
N ASN A 33 -10.79 18.23 -9.74
CA ASN A 33 -11.69 17.53 -10.66
C ASN A 33 -11.10 16.20 -11.14
N TYR A 34 -9.79 16.18 -11.43
CA TYR A 34 -9.10 14.95 -11.84
C TYR A 34 -9.03 13.93 -10.70
N VAL A 35 -8.69 14.37 -9.47
CA VAL A 35 -8.71 13.51 -8.27
C VAL A 35 -10.11 12.92 -8.06
N GLY A 36 -11.16 13.75 -8.16
CA GLY A 36 -12.55 13.28 -8.03
C GLY A 36 -12.96 12.26 -9.10
N ALA A 37 -12.61 12.50 -10.36
CA ALA A 37 -12.87 11.55 -11.45
C ALA A 37 -12.12 10.23 -11.26
N LEU A 38 -10.89 10.29 -10.77
CA LEU A 38 -10.08 9.12 -10.45
C LEU A 38 -10.71 8.29 -9.32
N GLU A 39 -11.14 8.93 -8.23
CA GLU A 39 -11.76 8.24 -7.08
C GLU A 39 -13.10 7.58 -7.42
N ARG A 40 -13.82 8.10 -8.42
CA ARG A 40 -15.05 7.49 -8.96
C ARG A 40 -14.79 6.42 -10.02
N GLY A 41 -13.53 6.19 -10.40
CA GLY A 41 -13.17 5.22 -11.44
C GLY A 41 -13.46 5.70 -12.87
N GLU A 42 -13.79 6.98 -13.07
CA GLU A 42 -14.06 7.57 -14.39
C GLU A 42 -12.76 7.77 -15.18
N LYS A 43 -11.63 7.91 -14.48
CA LYS A 43 -10.29 8.02 -15.08
C LYS A 43 -9.30 7.07 -14.44
N ILE A 44 -8.41 6.55 -15.29
CA ILE A 44 -7.26 5.73 -14.90
C ILE A 44 -6.04 6.65 -14.88
N PRO A 45 -5.28 6.70 -13.78
CA PRO A 45 -4.03 7.46 -13.75
C PRO A 45 -2.99 6.84 -14.69
N SER A 46 -2.11 7.67 -15.26
CA SER A 46 -0.85 7.16 -15.81
C SER A 46 0.00 6.59 -14.67
N LEU A 47 1.03 5.79 -14.99
CA LEU A 47 1.96 5.29 -13.98
C LEU A 47 2.62 6.44 -13.20
N GLU A 48 3.01 7.51 -13.90
CA GLU A 48 3.60 8.70 -13.28
C GLU A 48 2.64 9.35 -12.28
N THR A 49 1.38 9.57 -12.68
CA THR A 49 0.35 10.11 -11.80
C THR A 49 0.06 9.19 -10.62
N PHE A 50 0.08 7.87 -10.84
CA PHE A 50 -0.09 6.89 -9.78
C PHE A 50 1.03 7.00 -8.75
N ILE A 51 2.30 7.06 -9.17
CA ILE A 51 3.45 7.23 -8.28
C ILE A 51 3.32 8.51 -7.44
N VAL A 52 2.98 9.64 -8.08
CA VAL A 52 2.82 10.92 -7.36
C VAL A 52 1.69 10.86 -6.33
N LEU A 53 0.57 10.21 -6.66
CA LEU A 53 -0.53 9.99 -5.71
C LEU A 53 -0.11 9.10 -4.54
N LEU A 54 0.64 8.02 -4.78
CA LEU A 54 1.14 7.15 -3.72
C LEU A 54 2.12 7.86 -2.78
N ASN A 55 3.00 8.69 -3.34
CA ASN A 55 3.93 9.51 -2.55
C ASN A 55 3.19 10.55 -1.71
N ALA A 56 2.25 11.28 -2.30
CA ALA A 56 1.41 12.25 -1.58
C ALA A 56 0.58 11.59 -0.48
N LEU A 57 0.11 10.37 -0.73
CA LEU A 57 -0.58 9.57 0.25
C LEU A 57 0.35 8.79 1.17
N GLU A 58 1.68 8.85 1.04
CA GLU A 58 2.62 8.04 1.84
C GLU A 58 2.19 6.56 1.97
N VAL A 59 1.80 5.93 0.86
CA VAL A 59 1.40 4.51 0.83
C VAL A 59 2.19 3.75 -0.22
N SER A 60 2.53 2.50 0.08
CA SER A 60 3.13 1.60 -0.90
C SER A 60 2.12 1.22 -1.98
N SER A 61 2.64 0.91 -3.17
CA SER A 61 1.86 0.38 -4.28
C SER A 61 1.14 -0.91 -3.90
N ASP A 62 1.78 -1.79 -3.11
CA ASP A 62 1.18 -3.04 -2.64
C ASP A 62 -0.07 -2.79 -1.81
N MET A 63 -0.07 -1.79 -0.94
CA MET A 63 -1.27 -1.45 -0.16
C MET A 63 -2.44 -1.04 -1.04
N VAL A 64 -2.18 -0.35 -2.16
CA VAL A 64 -3.21 0.11 -3.10
C VAL A 64 -3.61 -0.98 -4.11
N LEU A 65 -2.71 -1.88 -4.47
CA LEU A 65 -2.92 -2.90 -5.51
C LEU A 65 -3.25 -4.30 -4.94
N SER A 66 -3.03 -4.56 -3.65
CA SER A 66 -3.20 -5.88 -3.02
C SER A 66 -4.56 -6.53 -3.27
N SER A 67 -5.65 -5.77 -3.27
CA SER A 67 -6.99 -6.29 -3.55
C SER A 67 -7.25 -6.64 -5.02
N LEU A 68 -6.30 -6.32 -5.91
CA LEU A 68 -6.37 -6.57 -7.36
C LEU A 68 -5.40 -7.65 -7.83
N LEU A 69 -4.40 -7.97 -7.02
CA LEU A 69 -3.38 -8.95 -7.35
C LEU A 69 -3.77 -10.31 -6.76
N VAL A 70 -3.44 -11.38 -7.49
CA VAL A 70 -3.82 -12.75 -7.12
C VAL A 70 -3.00 -13.27 -5.92
N GLU A 71 -1.90 -12.60 -5.54
CA GLU A 71 -1.05 -13.03 -4.43
C GLU A 71 -1.48 -12.46 -3.07
N LYS A 72 -2.02 -13.35 -2.25
CA LYS A 72 -2.60 -13.08 -0.93
C LYS A 72 -1.58 -12.91 0.21
N HIS A 73 -0.27 -13.04 -0.05
CA HIS A 73 0.75 -13.17 1.00
C HIS A 73 1.79 -12.04 1.08
N GLN A 74 1.93 -11.18 0.07
CA GLN A 74 2.96 -10.11 0.10
C GLN A 74 2.57 -8.91 0.96
N ALA A 75 1.27 -8.61 1.10
CA ALA A 75 0.80 -7.45 1.88
C ALA A 75 1.15 -7.56 3.37
N ASP A 76 1.11 -8.76 3.95
CA ASP A 76 1.45 -8.98 5.36
C ASP A 76 2.96 -8.85 5.62
N ALA A 77 3.80 -9.34 4.69
CA ALA A 77 5.25 -9.20 4.78
C ALA A 77 5.68 -7.72 4.65
N SER A 78 5.06 -6.99 3.71
CA SER A 78 5.29 -5.56 3.52
C SER A 78 4.92 -4.74 4.78
N ARG A 79 3.80 -5.07 5.44
CA ARG A 79 3.41 -4.47 6.72
C ARG A 79 4.38 -4.80 7.86
N LEU A 80 4.96 -6.00 7.85
CA LEU A 80 5.97 -6.38 8.85
C LEU A 80 7.24 -5.52 8.67
N MET A 81 7.69 -5.34 7.43
CA MET A 81 8.86 -4.52 7.11
C MET A 81 8.66 -3.06 7.51
N ASP A 82 7.51 -2.46 7.24
CA ASP A 82 7.18 -1.08 7.64
C ASP A 82 7.29 -0.88 9.16
N ARG A 83 6.76 -1.83 9.94
CA ARG A 83 6.86 -1.81 11.41
C ARG A 83 8.30 -1.99 11.91
N MET A 84 9.16 -2.64 11.14
CA MET A 84 10.55 -2.89 11.49
C MET A 84 11.47 -1.70 11.18
N GLN A 85 11.08 -0.77 10.30
CA GLN A 85 11.93 0.36 9.89
C GLN A 85 12.39 1.26 11.03
N ASN A 86 11.59 1.37 12.11
CA ASN A 86 11.87 2.26 13.24
C ASN A 86 12.40 1.50 14.49
N LEU A 87 12.70 0.22 14.37
CA LEU A 87 13.18 -0.59 15.50
C LEU A 87 14.71 -0.55 15.60
N PRO A 88 15.27 -0.68 16.81
CA PRO A 88 16.70 -0.94 17.01
C PRO A 88 17.16 -2.20 16.25
N ALA A 89 18.38 -2.18 15.73
CA ALA A 89 18.97 -3.32 14.99
C ALA A 89 18.90 -4.64 15.78
N TYR A 90 19.12 -4.57 17.10
CA TYR A 90 19.01 -5.73 17.99
C TYR A 90 17.62 -6.37 17.99
N ASP A 91 16.55 -5.57 17.94
CA ASP A 91 15.18 -6.09 17.91
C ASP A 91 14.86 -6.70 16.55
N ILE A 92 15.37 -6.10 15.46
CA ILE A 92 15.25 -6.64 14.10
C ILE A 92 15.91 -8.02 14.00
N GLU A 93 17.14 -8.17 14.49
CA GLU A 93 17.87 -9.45 14.49
C GLU A 93 17.11 -10.54 15.24
N ARG A 94 16.55 -10.21 16.40
CA ARG A 94 15.74 -11.17 17.19
C ARG A 94 14.46 -11.57 16.47
N ILE A 95 13.78 -10.63 15.83
CA ILE A 95 12.54 -10.90 15.08
C ILE A 95 12.84 -11.86 13.92
N LEU A 96 13.89 -11.58 13.14
CA LEU A 96 14.28 -12.43 12.02
C LEU A 96 14.65 -13.85 12.47
N ALA A 97 15.40 -13.98 13.56
CA ALA A 97 15.74 -15.29 14.12
C ALA A 97 14.50 -16.13 14.48
N VAL A 98 13.46 -15.51 15.03
CA VAL A 98 12.20 -16.22 15.34
C VAL A 98 11.45 -16.60 14.07
N VAL A 99 11.39 -15.71 13.08
CA VAL A 99 10.75 -15.98 11.79
C VAL A 99 11.42 -17.17 11.10
N ASP A 100 12.75 -17.22 11.06
CA ASP A 100 13.51 -18.33 10.47
C ASP A 100 13.19 -19.67 11.15
N VAL A 101 13.10 -19.68 12.49
CA VAL A 101 12.70 -20.87 13.26
C VAL A 101 11.30 -21.33 12.86
N LEU A 102 10.32 -20.40 12.79
CA LEU A 102 8.95 -20.75 12.42
C LEU A 102 8.83 -21.24 10.98
N ILE A 103 9.62 -20.69 10.06
CA ILE A 103 9.71 -21.16 8.66
C ILE A 103 10.26 -22.58 8.62
N GLN A 104 11.33 -22.87 9.37
CA GLN A 104 11.89 -24.22 9.46
C GLN A 104 10.86 -25.22 9.96
N TYR A 105 10.12 -24.93 11.03
CA TYR A 105 9.06 -25.82 11.53
C TYR A 105 7.94 -26.05 10.50
N SER A 106 7.48 -25.00 9.82
CA SER A 106 6.46 -25.13 8.78
C SER A 106 6.92 -25.97 7.58
N SER A 107 8.22 -26.11 7.38
CA SER A 107 8.83 -26.90 6.30
C SER A 107 8.98 -28.37 6.69
N MET A 108 9.14 -28.65 7.98
CA MET A 108 9.29 -30.00 8.53
C MET A 108 7.95 -30.74 8.67
N ASP A 109 6.83 -30.03 8.83
CA ASP A 109 5.49 -30.63 8.93
C ASP A 109 4.91 -31.06 7.55
N GLN A 110 5.66 -30.88 6.44
CA GLN A 110 5.24 -31.25 5.08
C GLN A 110 5.95 -32.49 4.50
N GLU A 111 6.78 -33.18 5.28
CA GLU A 111 7.37 -34.50 4.96
C GLU A 111 6.75 -35.61 5.81
#